data_AF-A0A843JY25-F1
#
_entry.id   AF-A0A843JY25-F1
#
_cell.length_a   1.000
_cell.length_b   1.000
_cell.length_c   1.000
_cell.angle_alpha   90.00
_cell.angle_beta   90.00
_cell.angle_gamma   90.00
#
_symmetry.space_group_name_H-M   'P 1'
#
loop_
_entity.id
_entity.type
_entity.pdbx_description
1 polymer ?
#
loop_
_entity_poly.entity_id
_entity_poly.type
_entity_poly.pdbx_seq_one_letter_code
_entity_poly.pdbx_strand_id
1 'polypeptide(L)'
;MLNALAGWQSKNEGGSIMVVRLQTAEGRIKKYQTTRVLFESYVEGFPIDKYVTKCGREWKPGTENQECDHLECAICLAEQLKEDLTGASIFLMVLAFAIIIIVGIKWPQRFDSALVYSGLLILSAFYFAFLRFRSAKSFKELTEYKYKGTINGIRAWQISGCPHTG
;
A
#
# COMPACT_ATOMS: atom_id res chain seq x y z
N MET A 1 -1.39 35.60 -3.02
CA MET A 1 -1.07 34.25 -3.58
C MET A 1 -1.21 33.18 -2.48
N LEU A 2 -2.43 32.93 -1.99
CA LEU A 2 -2.67 32.04 -0.83
C LEU A 2 -3.98 31.24 -0.98
N ASN A 3 -4.25 30.64 -2.14
CA ASN A 3 -5.51 29.87 -2.35
C ASN A 3 -5.34 28.61 -3.23
N ALA A 4 -4.21 27.90 -3.15
CA ALA A 4 -3.97 26.70 -3.97
C ALA A 4 -3.84 25.37 -3.19
N LEU A 5 -4.14 25.35 -1.88
CA LEU A 5 -3.96 24.16 -1.03
C LEU A 5 -5.25 23.42 -0.66
N ALA A 6 -6.42 23.85 -1.14
CA ALA A 6 -7.70 23.20 -0.82
C ALA A 6 -8.23 22.24 -1.90
N GLY A 7 -7.56 22.11 -3.06
CA GLY A 7 -8.09 21.40 -4.24
C GLY A 7 -7.54 20.00 -4.51
N TRP A 8 -6.63 19.48 -3.68
CA TRP A 8 -5.92 18.21 -3.96
C TRP A 8 -6.56 16.96 -3.32
N GLN A 9 -7.81 17.06 -2.85
CA GLN A 9 -8.48 16.00 -2.10
C GLN A 9 -9.66 15.31 -2.81
N SER A 10 -10.00 15.62 -4.06
CA SER A 10 -11.20 15.04 -4.70
C SER A 10 -11.07 14.59 -6.16
N LYS A 11 -9.89 14.13 -6.61
CA LYS A 11 -9.75 13.69 -8.01
C LYS A 11 -8.86 12.48 -8.25
N ASN A 12 -8.96 11.48 -7.38
CA ASN A 12 -8.48 10.11 -7.62
C ASN A 12 -9.60 9.10 -7.28
N GLU A 13 -10.81 9.34 -7.78
CA GLU A 13 -11.94 8.39 -7.74
C GLU A 13 -12.06 7.65 -9.10
N GLY A 14 -10.97 7.02 -9.54
CA GLY A 14 -10.94 6.16 -10.73
C GLY A 14 -10.18 4.89 -10.39
N GLY A 15 -10.91 3.85 -10.03
CA GLY A 15 -10.39 2.59 -9.51
C GLY A 15 -11.01 2.30 -8.16
N SER A 16 -12.12 1.56 -8.16
CA SER A 16 -12.71 1.02 -6.93
C SER A 16 -11.73 0.08 -6.27
N ILE A 17 -10.97 0.64 -5.35
CA ILE A 17 -10.11 -0.11 -4.45
C ILE A 17 -11.08 -0.87 -3.54
N MET A 18 -11.10 -2.19 -3.66
CA MET A 18 -11.81 -3.03 -2.71
C MET A 18 -11.31 -2.76 -1.30
N VAL A 19 -12.23 -2.37 -0.42
CA VAL A 19 -11.88 -1.89 0.92
C VAL A 19 -12.78 -2.49 2.00
N VAL A 20 -12.16 -2.96 3.08
CA VAL A 20 -12.84 -3.12 4.36
C VAL A 20 -13.00 -1.73 4.97
N ARG A 21 -14.24 -1.37 5.32
CA ARG A 21 -14.55 -0.09 5.96
C ARG A 21 -14.95 -0.35 7.40
N LEU A 22 -14.21 0.24 8.33
CA LEU A 22 -14.51 0.14 9.76
C LEU A 22 -14.87 1.53 10.29
N GLN A 23 -16.02 1.65 10.94
CA GLN A 23 -16.47 2.86 11.61
C GLN A 23 -16.22 2.73 13.11
N THR A 24 -15.54 3.71 13.68
CA THR A 24 -15.34 3.83 15.14
C THR A 24 -16.58 4.43 15.80
N ALA A 25 -16.76 4.20 17.10
CA ALA A 25 -17.84 4.75 17.92
C ALA A 25 -17.90 6.30 17.89
N GLU A 26 -16.77 6.94 17.60
CA GLU A 26 -16.67 8.39 17.39
C GLU A 26 -17.15 8.85 16.00
N GLY A 27 -17.64 7.94 15.17
CA GLY A 27 -18.12 8.20 13.82
C GLY A 27 -17.03 8.22 12.74
N ARG A 28 -15.73 8.07 13.08
CA ARG A 28 -14.65 8.07 12.08
C ARG A 28 -14.64 6.76 11.28
N ILE A 29 -14.61 6.88 9.95
CA ILE A 29 -14.54 5.75 9.03
C ILE A 29 -13.09 5.58 8.56
N LYS A 30 -12.56 4.36 8.70
CA LYS A 30 -11.27 3.95 8.13
C LYS A 30 -11.48 2.92 7.04
N LYS A 31 -10.70 3.05 5.96
CA LYS A 31 -10.72 2.15 4.80
C LYS A 31 -9.40 1.37 4.74
N TYR A 32 -9.48 0.07 4.57
CA TYR A 32 -8.32 -0.83 4.48
C TYR A 32 -8.42 -1.64 3.20
N GLN A 33 -7.33 -1.68 2.43
CA GLN A 33 -7.30 -2.38 1.14
C GLN A 33 -7.37 -3.89 1.35
N THR A 34 -8.11 -4.59 0.50
CA THR A 34 -8.19 -6.07 0.48
C THR A 34 -7.48 -6.68 -0.72
N THR A 35 -6.98 -5.85 -1.63
CA THR A 35 -6.36 -6.29 -2.88
C THR A 35 -5.05 -5.57 -3.13
N ARG A 36 -4.11 -6.32 -3.69
CA ARG A 36 -2.83 -5.78 -4.09
C ARG A 36 -2.98 -5.17 -5.47
N VAL A 37 -3.13 -3.85 -5.55
CA VAL A 37 -2.79 -3.13 -6.78
C VAL A 37 -1.28 -2.98 -6.74
N LEU A 38 -0.60 -3.99 -7.27
CA LEU A 38 0.86 -4.12 -7.24
C LEU A 38 1.44 -3.15 -8.26
N PHE A 39 1.40 -1.87 -7.92
CA PHE A 39 1.56 -0.78 -8.86
C PHE A 39 0.47 -0.80 -9.95
N GLU A 40 0.09 0.38 -10.45
CA GLU A 40 -0.15 0.47 -11.88
C GLU A 40 1.19 0.10 -12.52
N SER A 41 1.44 -1.20 -12.65
CA SER A 41 2.31 -1.66 -13.71
C SER A 41 1.51 -1.48 -14.99
N TYR A 42 1.30 -0.22 -15.37
CA TYR A 42 1.50 0.21 -16.75
C TYR A 42 2.96 -0.11 -17.10
N VAL A 43 3.29 -1.40 -17.12
CA VAL A 43 4.18 -1.89 -18.16
C VAL A 43 3.28 -1.78 -19.37
N GLU A 44 3.45 -0.72 -20.15
CA GLU A 44 2.83 -0.58 -21.46
C GLU A 44 2.92 -1.94 -22.16
N GLY A 45 1.81 -2.69 -22.23
CA GLY A 45 1.74 -3.98 -22.92
C GLY A 45 1.38 -5.24 -22.13
N PHE A 46 1.24 -5.23 -20.80
CA PHE A 46 0.75 -6.41 -20.05
C PHE A 46 -0.59 -6.14 -19.36
N PRO A 47 -1.72 -6.58 -19.94
CA PRO A 47 -3.01 -6.47 -19.26
C PRO A 47 -3.01 -7.35 -18.01
N ILE A 48 -3.44 -6.78 -16.88
CA ILE A 48 -3.75 -7.57 -15.69
C ILE A 48 -5.00 -8.39 -16.03
N ASP A 49 -4.84 -9.68 -16.30
CA ASP A 49 -5.97 -10.54 -16.73
C ASP A 49 -7.07 -10.67 -15.67
N LYS A 50 -6.67 -10.65 -14.39
CA LYS A 50 -7.58 -10.71 -13.25
C LYS A 50 -6.90 -10.31 -11.94
N TYR A 51 -7.68 -9.74 -11.04
CA TYR A 51 -7.32 -9.61 -9.64
C TYR A 51 -7.87 -10.80 -8.85
N VAL A 52 -7.09 -11.30 -7.89
CA VAL A 52 -7.50 -12.42 -7.03
C VAL A 52 -7.26 -12.06 -5.56
N THR A 53 -8.30 -12.21 -4.73
CA THR A 53 -8.20 -12.07 -3.27
C THR A 53 -7.86 -13.41 -2.62
N LYS A 54 -7.38 -13.37 -1.37
CA LYS A 54 -7.19 -14.60 -0.57
C LYS A 54 -8.45 -15.46 -0.47
N CYS A 55 -9.64 -14.86 -0.44
CA CYS A 55 -10.90 -15.61 -0.38
C CYS A 55 -11.32 -16.21 -1.73
N GLY A 56 -10.45 -16.18 -2.75
CA GLY A 56 -10.74 -16.76 -4.07
C GLY A 56 -11.71 -15.93 -4.92
N ARG A 57 -12.05 -14.70 -4.50
CA ARG A 57 -12.82 -13.80 -5.37
C ARG A 57 -11.89 -13.31 -6.47
N GLU A 58 -12.35 -13.45 -7.71
CA GLU A 58 -11.65 -13.01 -8.92
C GLU A 58 -12.48 -11.97 -9.67
N TRP A 59 -11.84 -10.96 -10.26
CA TRP A 59 -12.52 -9.99 -11.11
C TRP A 59 -11.57 -9.41 -12.15
N LYS A 60 -12.15 -8.90 -13.24
CA LYS A 60 -11.40 -8.26 -14.33
C LYS A 60 -11.19 -6.78 -14.00
N PRO A 61 -10.11 -6.15 -14.50
CA PRO A 61 -9.99 -4.69 -14.44
C PRO A 61 -11.22 -4.02 -15.07
N GLY A 62 -11.73 -2.96 -14.45
CA GLY A 62 -12.91 -2.21 -14.95
C GLY A 62 -14.28 -2.74 -14.50
N THR A 63 -14.36 -3.84 -13.75
CA THR A 63 -15.62 -4.25 -13.09
C THR A 63 -15.71 -3.62 -11.72
N GLU A 64 -16.10 -2.35 -11.68
CA GLU A 64 -15.99 -1.46 -10.50
C GLU A 64 -16.91 -1.80 -9.31
N ASN A 65 -17.85 -2.73 -9.48
CA ASN A 65 -18.93 -3.01 -8.52
C ASN A 65 -18.71 -4.25 -7.64
N GLN A 66 -17.52 -4.85 -7.68
CA GLN A 66 -17.19 -5.96 -6.79
C GLN A 66 -16.28 -5.42 -5.68
N GLU A 67 -16.84 -5.21 -4.48
CA GLU A 67 -16.06 -4.94 -3.27
C GLU A 67 -15.81 -6.28 -2.53
N CYS A 68 -14.56 -6.60 -2.20
CA CYS A 68 -14.24 -7.61 -1.19
C CYS A 68 -14.08 -6.90 0.14
N ASP A 69 -15.02 -7.15 1.04
CA ASP A 69 -15.09 -6.59 2.39
C ASP A 69 -14.71 -7.63 3.46
N HIS A 70 -14.08 -8.75 3.07
CA HIS A 70 -13.62 -9.72 4.05
C HIS A 70 -12.45 -9.17 4.87
N LEU A 71 -12.63 -9.05 6.19
CA LEU A 71 -11.60 -8.63 7.14
C LEU A 71 -10.29 -9.43 7.00
N GLU A 72 -10.40 -10.75 6.81
CA GLU A 72 -9.24 -11.64 6.63
C GLU A 72 -8.43 -11.33 5.35
N CYS A 73 -9.08 -10.83 4.30
CA CYS A 73 -8.38 -10.39 3.09
C CYS A 73 -7.60 -9.10 3.35
N ALA A 74 -8.15 -8.17 4.14
CA ALA A 74 -7.44 -6.94 4.52
C ALA A 74 -6.24 -7.24 5.42
N ILE A 75 -6.39 -8.14 6.40
CA ILE A 75 -5.30 -8.55 7.30
C ILE A 75 -4.17 -9.21 6.50
N CYS A 76 -4.49 -10.19 5.66
CA CYS A 76 -3.49 -10.91 4.88
C CYS A 76 -2.72 -9.98 3.94
N LEU A 77 -3.41 -9.02 3.31
CA LEU A 77 -2.74 -8.05 2.45
C LEU A 77 -1.81 -7.12 3.25
N ALA A 78 -2.28 -6.61 4.39
CA ALA A 78 -1.47 -5.70 5.22
C ALA A 78 -0.20 -6.40 5.75
N GLU A 79 -0.28 -7.70 6.03
CA GLU A 79 0.86 -8.56 6.38
C GLU A 79 1.83 -8.74 5.20
N GLN A 80 1.33 -9.17 4.04
CA GLN A 80 2.15 -9.33 2.83
C GLN A 80 2.85 -8.04 2.41
N LEU A 81 2.12 -6.91 2.39
CA LEU A 81 2.70 -5.61 2.07
C LEU A 81 3.78 -5.23 3.08
N LYS A 82 3.59 -5.51 4.37
CA LYS A 82 4.61 -5.25 5.38
C LYS A 82 5.89 -6.05 5.08
N GLU A 83 5.79 -7.33 4.74
CA GLU A 83 6.95 -8.17 4.43
C GLU A 83 7.65 -7.73 3.14
N ASP A 84 6.89 -7.56 2.06
CA ASP A 84 7.44 -7.22 0.74
C ASP A 84 8.11 -5.83 0.72
N LEU A 85 7.50 -4.84 1.38
CA LEU A 85 8.09 -3.50 1.51
C LEU A 85 9.40 -3.53 2.33
N THR A 86 9.54 -4.51 3.24
CA THR A 86 10.77 -4.71 4.01
C THR A 86 11.88 -5.26 3.13
N GLY A 87 11.56 -6.31 2.38
CA GLY A 87 12.49 -6.90 1.43
C GLY A 87 12.98 -5.86 0.42
N ALA A 88 12.05 -5.09 -0.18
CA ALA A 88 12.37 -4.04 -1.13
C ALA A 88 13.25 -2.92 -0.53
N SER A 89 12.91 -2.44 0.67
CA SER A 89 13.69 -1.38 1.34
C SER A 89 15.12 -1.85 1.67
N ILE A 90 15.27 -3.06 2.24
CA ILE A 90 16.58 -3.62 2.56
C ILE A 90 17.39 -3.85 1.29
N PHE A 91 16.78 -4.45 0.26
CA PHE A 91 17.45 -4.73 -1.01
C PHE A 91 18.00 -3.47 -1.66
N LEU A 92 17.20 -2.38 -1.72
CA LEU A 92 17.64 -1.11 -2.29
C LEU A 92 18.77 -0.47 -1.49
N MET A 93 18.75 -0.56 -0.15
CA MET A 93 19.87 -0.08 0.66
C MET A 93 21.15 -0.87 0.38
N VAL A 94 21.08 -2.21 0.39
CA VAL A 94 22.23 -3.07 0.11
C VAL A 94 22.81 -2.78 -1.28
N LEU A 95 21.94 -2.64 -2.28
CA LEU A 95 22.33 -2.31 -3.64
C LEU A 95 23.03 -0.94 -3.73
N ALA A 96 22.48 0.08 -3.06
CA ALA A 96 23.07 1.42 -3.04
C ALA A 96 24.49 1.42 -2.44
N PHE A 97 24.70 0.69 -1.34
CA PHE A 97 26.02 0.54 -0.72
C PHE A 97 26.99 -0.25 -1.60
N ALA A 98 26.53 -1.34 -2.23
CA ALA A 98 27.35 -2.13 -3.14
C ALA A 98 27.85 -1.29 -4.32
N ILE A 99 26.99 -0.44 -4.90
CA ILE A 99 27.37 0.47 -6.00
C ILE A 99 28.46 1.45 -5.56
N ILE A 100 28.32 2.07 -4.38
CA ILE A 100 29.31 3.02 -3.84
C ILE A 100 30.67 2.34 -3.67
N ILE A 101 30.70 1.14 -3.08
CA ILE A 101 31.94 0.41 -2.81
C ILE A 101 32.60 -0.05 -4.13
N ILE A 102 31.83 -0.65 -5.04
CA ILE A 102 32.36 -1.19 -6.30
C ILE A 102 32.91 -0.08 -7.18
N VAL A 103 32.15 1.02 -7.33
CA VAL A 103 32.58 2.15 -8.16
C VAL A 103 33.74 2.89 -7.52
N GLY A 104 33.73 3.10 -6.20
CA GLY A 104 34.81 3.75 -5.48
C GLY A 104 36.16 3.03 -5.62
N ILE A 105 36.15 1.70 -5.65
CA ILE A 105 37.38 0.90 -5.82
C ILE A 105 37.80 0.81 -7.29
N LYS A 106 36.87 0.50 -8.21
CA LYS A 106 37.22 0.17 -9.59
C LYS A 106 37.28 1.37 -10.53
N TRP A 107 36.51 2.42 -10.27
CA TRP A 107 36.30 3.55 -11.20
C TRP A 107 36.15 4.87 -10.42
N PRO A 108 37.20 5.35 -9.74
CA PRO A 108 37.12 6.54 -8.89
C PRO A 108 36.69 7.80 -9.66
N GLN A 109 37.05 7.91 -10.95
CA GLN A 109 36.59 9.01 -11.82
C GLN A 109 35.05 9.08 -12.04
N ARG A 110 34.29 8.04 -11.70
CA ARG A 110 32.81 8.02 -11.80
C ARG A 110 32.12 8.01 -10.44
N PHE A 111 32.86 8.28 -9.37
CA PHE A 111 32.35 8.21 -8.01
C PHE A 111 31.22 9.22 -7.76
N ASP A 112 31.34 10.45 -8.28
CA ASP A 112 30.30 11.47 -8.13
C ASP A 112 28.95 11.03 -8.74
N SER A 113 28.99 10.42 -9.92
CA SER A 113 27.78 9.88 -10.55
C SER A 113 27.19 8.72 -9.73
N ALA A 114 28.03 7.83 -9.20
CA ALA A 114 27.59 6.74 -8.34
C ALA A 114 26.92 7.24 -7.05
N LEU A 115 27.42 8.33 -6.45
CA LEU A 115 26.78 8.96 -5.30
C LEU A 115 25.38 9.48 -5.61
N VAL A 116 25.18 10.10 -6.79
CA VAL A 116 23.86 10.58 -7.22
C VAL A 116 22.87 9.42 -7.38
N TYR A 117 23.26 8.36 -8.09
CA TYR A 117 22.39 7.19 -8.30
C TYR A 117 22.09 6.45 -6.99
N SER A 118 23.10 6.23 -6.15
CA SER A 118 22.91 5.63 -4.83
C SER A 118 22.06 6.49 -3.91
N GLY A 119 22.16 7.82 -4.00
CA GLY A 119 21.29 8.75 -3.27
C GLY A 119 19.81 8.56 -3.64
N LEU A 120 19.49 8.40 -4.93
CA LEU A 120 18.13 8.12 -5.39
C LEU A 120 17.62 6.75 -4.91
N LEU A 121 18.47 5.73 -4.89
CA LEU A 121 18.12 4.41 -4.35
C LEU A 121 17.82 4.48 -2.85
N ILE A 122 18.62 5.23 -2.09
CA ILE A 122 18.41 5.43 -0.65
C ILE A 122 17.10 6.16 -0.39
N LEU A 123 16.80 7.25 -1.12
CA LEU A 123 15.52 7.95 -1.02
C LEU A 123 14.33 7.00 -1.32
N SER A 124 14.46 6.15 -2.34
CA SER A 124 13.45 5.15 -2.66
C SER A 124 13.30 4.12 -1.53
N ALA A 125 14.40 3.67 -0.93
CA ALA A 125 14.38 2.75 0.21
C ALA A 125 13.65 3.36 1.42
N PHE A 126 13.88 4.65 1.70
CA PHE A 126 13.15 5.39 2.74
C PHE A 126 11.66 5.51 2.44
N TYR A 127 11.29 5.76 1.18
CA TYR A 127 9.89 5.78 0.76
C TYR A 127 9.21 4.42 1.02
N PHE A 128 9.86 3.31 0.66
CA PHE A 128 9.34 1.97 0.97
C PHE A 128 9.25 1.69 2.48
N ALA A 129 10.21 2.18 3.27
CA ALA A 129 10.15 2.08 4.73
C ALA A 129 8.99 2.87 5.33
N PHE A 130 8.66 4.04 4.77
CA PHE A 130 7.49 4.82 5.17
C PHE A 130 6.18 4.10 4.84
N LEU A 131 6.08 3.51 3.64
CA LEU A 131 4.92 2.68 3.26
C LEU A 131 4.77 1.47 4.19
N ARG A 132 5.89 0.83 4.56
CA ARG A 132 5.90 -0.26 5.55
C ARG A 132 5.30 0.19 6.88
N PHE A 133 5.67 1.37 7.37
CA PHE A 133 5.12 1.89 8.63
C PHE A 133 3.61 2.04 8.56
N ARG A 134 3.09 2.56 7.43
CA ARG A 134 1.65 2.64 7.19
C ARG A 134 0.98 1.26 7.16
N SER A 135 1.58 0.28 6.46
CA SER A 135 1.06 -1.08 6.41
C SER A 135 1.07 -1.78 7.78
N ALA A 136 2.15 -1.61 8.55
CA ALA A 136 2.26 -2.15 9.89
C ALA A 136 1.21 -1.56 10.85
N LYS A 137 0.93 -0.26 10.72
CA LYS A 137 -0.16 0.40 11.46
C LYS A 137 -1.52 -0.21 11.07
N SER A 138 -1.80 -0.33 9.78
CA SER A 138 -3.04 -0.95 9.29
C SER A 138 -3.20 -2.38 9.79
N PHE A 139 -2.13 -3.19 9.73
CA PHE A 139 -2.13 -4.56 10.24
C PHE A 139 -2.45 -4.62 11.73
N LYS A 140 -1.83 -3.74 12.54
CA LYS A 140 -2.09 -3.65 13.97
C LYS A 140 -3.55 -3.29 14.25
N GLU A 141 -4.09 -2.30 13.56
CA GLU A 141 -5.47 -1.85 13.72
C GLU A 141 -6.50 -2.93 13.31
N LEU A 142 -6.26 -3.62 12.20
CA LEU A 142 -7.11 -4.72 11.74
C LEU A 142 -7.06 -5.93 12.68
N THR A 143 -5.87 -6.27 13.18
CA THR A 143 -5.68 -7.35 14.15
C THR A 143 -6.37 -7.02 15.47
N GLU A 144 -6.25 -5.79 15.95
CA GLU A 144 -6.95 -5.33 17.14
C GLU A 144 -8.47 -5.44 16.97
N TYR A 145 -8.99 -5.02 15.82
CA TYR A 145 -10.41 -5.13 15.51
C TYR A 145 -10.87 -6.59 15.49
N LYS A 146 -10.10 -7.50 14.88
CA LYS A 146 -10.41 -8.94 14.84
C LYS A 146 -10.56 -9.56 16.23
N TYR A 147 -9.68 -9.21 17.18
CA TYR A 147 -9.65 -9.85 18.50
C TYR A 147 -10.46 -9.11 19.57
N LYS A 148 -10.59 -7.79 19.47
CA LYS A 148 -11.19 -6.94 20.51
C LYS A 148 -12.41 -6.14 20.04
N GLY A 149 -12.68 -6.10 18.73
CA GLY A 149 -13.70 -5.23 18.15
C GLY A 149 -13.36 -3.74 18.29
N THR A 150 -12.08 -3.40 18.46
CA THR A 150 -11.61 -2.01 18.67
C THR A 150 -10.53 -1.61 17.66
N ILE A 151 -10.43 -0.31 17.40
CA ILE A 151 -9.34 0.30 16.65
C ILE A 151 -8.68 1.34 17.57
N ASN A 152 -7.43 1.11 17.96
CA ASN A 152 -6.70 1.94 18.93
C ASN A 152 -7.50 2.14 20.24
N GLY A 153 -8.15 1.09 20.74
CA GLY A 153 -8.94 1.08 21.96
C GLY A 153 -10.39 1.58 21.84
N ILE A 154 -10.77 2.14 20.69
CA ILE A 154 -12.13 2.65 20.45
C ILE A 154 -12.96 1.54 19.79
N ARG A 155 -14.16 1.24 20.33
CA ARG A 155 -15.08 0.28 19.69
C ARG A 155 -15.33 0.67 18.24
N ALA A 156 -15.27 -0.32 17.36
CA ALA A 156 -15.55 -0.15 15.95
C ALA A 156 -16.47 -1.26 15.46
N TRP A 157 -17.11 -1.04 14.33
CA TRP A 157 -17.86 -2.04 13.60
C TRP A 157 -17.57 -1.90 12.11
N GLN A 158 -17.69 -3.02 11.41
CA GLN A 158 -17.59 -3.03 9.98
C GLN A 158 -18.86 -2.44 9.38
N ILE A 159 -18.69 -1.54 8.42
CA ILE A 159 -19.78 -1.00 7.62
C ILE A 159 -19.61 -1.53 6.19
N SER A 160 -20.62 -2.24 5.69
CA SER A 160 -20.66 -2.70 4.31
C SER A 160 -21.07 -1.55 3.39
N GLY A 161 -20.37 -1.40 2.27
CA GLY A 161 -20.62 -0.36 1.27
C GLY A 161 -21.60 -0.78 0.18
N CYS A 162 -22.83 -1.17 0.55
CA CYS A 162 -24.12 -0.86 -0.12
C CYS A 162 -25.22 -1.86 0.30
N PRO A 163 -26.49 -1.40 0.36
CA PRO A 163 -27.64 -2.23 0.69
C PRO A 163 -27.87 -3.25 -0.42
N HIS A 164 -28.06 -4.51 -0.06
CA HIS A 164 -28.88 -5.40 -0.88
C HIS A 164 -30.30 -4.82 -0.84
N THR A 165 -30.65 -3.99 -1.83
CA THR A 165 -32.05 -3.92 -2.25
C THR A 165 -32.42 -5.33 -2.69
N GLY A 166 -33.49 -5.87 -2.09
CA GLY A 166 -33.92 -7.26 -2.23
C GLY A 166 -34.33 -7.67 -3.65
#